data_AF-A0A963YVV7-F1
#
_entry.id   AF-A0A963YVV7-F1
#
_cell.length_a   1.000
_cell.length_b   1.000
_cell.length_c   1.000
_cell.angle_alpha   90.00
_cell.angle_beta   90.00
_cell.angle_gamma   90.00
#
_symmetry.space_group_name_H-M   'P 1'
#
loop_
_entity.id
_entity.type
_entity.pdbx_description
1 polymer ?
#
loop_
_entity_poly.entity_id
_entity_poly.type
_entity_poly.pdbx_seq_one_letter_code
_entity_poly.pdbx_strand_id
1 'polypeptide(L)'
;MSRIAAQKRPPAVGDAVACRVPPIVGAALCIKRRGLPTDEQAAKMKTLKETSPKFAMMRILALRCRCILRGTDARSLEAWLNDATSSGIYSMRQFTNTLRHDLAAVRYDITERWSNGQTEGQINRLKALKRAM
;
A
#
# COMPACT_ATOMS: atom_id res chain seq x y z
N MET A 1 -56.82 26.56 -16.34
CA MET A 1 -56.44 25.14 -16.53
C MET A 1 -55.96 25.01 -17.98
N SER A 2 -54.72 24.69 -18.35
CA SER A 2 -53.55 24.17 -17.65
C SER A 2 -52.31 24.56 -18.46
N ARG A 3 -51.26 25.07 -17.79
CA ARG A 3 -49.97 25.41 -18.41
C ARG A 3 -49.19 24.12 -18.70
N ILE A 4 -48.67 24.01 -19.91
CA ILE A 4 -47.79 22.93 -20.36
C ILE A 4 -46.50 23.00 -19.52
N ALA A 5 -46.29 21.98 -18.67
CA ALA A 5 -45.09 21.85 -17.86
C ALA A 5 -43.91 21.49 -18.77
N ALA A 6 -42.96 22.40 -18.91
CA ALA A 6 -41.68 22.14 -19.53
C ALA A 6 -40.95 21.05 -18.73
N GLN A 7 -40.88 19.85 -19.30
CA GLN A 7 -40.11 18.73 -18.77
C GLN A 7 -38.63 19.13 -18.75
N LYS A 8 -38.14 19.56 -17.59
CA LYS A 8 -36.74 19.90 -17.35
C LYS A 8 -35.93 18.59 -17.42
N ARG A 9 -35.30 18.35 -18.58
CA ARG A 9 -34.33 17.27 -18.78
C ARG A 9 -33.25 17.40 -17.68
N PRO A 10 -32.95 16.36 -16.88
CA PRO A 10 -31.91 16.48 -15.86
C PRO A 10 -30.58 16.81 -16.56
N PRO A 11 -29.76 17.71 -15.98
CA PRO A 11 -28.47 18.02 -16.57
C PRO A 11 -27.67 16.73 -16.64
N ALA A 12 -27.11 16.46 -17.82
CA ALA A 12 -26.08 15.46 -18.00
C ALA A 12 -25.09 15.63 -16.85
N VAL A 13 -24.85 14.55 -16.11
CA VAL A 13 -23.75 14.46 -15.15
C VAL A 13 -22.49 14.57 -15.98
N GLY A 14 -22.15 15.82 -16.30
CA GLY A 14 -20.93 16.21 -16.95
C GLY A 14 -19.81 15.67 -16.10
N ASP A 15 -18.93 14.90 -16.76
CA ASP A 15 -17.56 14.70 -16.38
C ASP A 15 -17.35 14.78 -14.87
N ALA A 16 -17.78 13.72 -14.17
CA ALA A 16 -17.22 13.41 -12.88
C ALA A 16 -15.72 13.29 -13.10
N VAL A 17 -15.02 14.40 -12.94
CA VAL A 17 -13.57 14.54 -12.98
C VAL A 17 -13.05 13.36 -12.23
N ALA A 18 -12.56 12.36 -12.99
CA ALA A 18 -12.00 11.15 -12.44
C ALA A 18 -10.96 11.65 -11.46
N CYS A 19 -11.26 11.56 -10.17
CA CYS A 19 -10.41 12.09 -9.11
C CYS A 19 -9.18 11.19 -9.14
N ARG A 20 -8.21 11.54 -10.00
CA ARG A 20 -6.96 10.80 -10.16
C ARG A 20 -6.27 10.91 -8.82
N VAL A 21 -6.43 9.88 -8.00
CA VAL A 21 -5.76 9.81 -6.72
C VAL A 21 -4.26 9.93 -7.02
N PRO A 22 -3.56 10.93 -6.45
CA PRO A 22 -2.14 11.09 -6.70
C PRO A 22 -1.41 9.78 -6.35
N PRO A 23 -0.40 9.33 -7.13
CA PRO A 23 0.26 8.06 -6.90
C PRO A 23 0.78 7.88 -5.47
N ILE A 24 1.28 8.96 -4.86
CA ILE A 24 1.75 8.98 -3.47
C ILE A 24 0.62 8.76 -2.46
N VAL A 25 -0.56 9.32 -2.71
CA VAL A 25 -1.75 9.12 -1.88
C VAL A 25 -2.26 7.68 -2.06
N GLY A 26 -2.26 7.16 -3.30
CA GLY A 26 -2.61 5.78 -3.58
C GLY A 26 -1.69 4.79 -2.85
N ALA A 27 -0.38 5.00 -2.91
CA ALA A 27 0.61 4.16 -2.22
C ALA A 27 0.49 4.25 -0.69
N ALA A 28 0.30 5.45 -0.14
CA ALA A 28 0.07 5.63 1.29
C ALA A 28 -1.20 4.89 1.75
N LEU A 29 -2.28 4.99 0.95
CA LEU A 29 -3.52 4.26 1.20
C LEU A 29 -3.32 2.75 1.10
N CYS A 30 -2.49 2.23 0.18
CA CYS A 30 -2.18 0.79 0.08
C CYS A 30 -1.65 0.19 1.39
N ILE A 31 -0.84 0.95 2.13
CA ILE A 31 -0.04 0.44 3.26
C ILE A 31 -0.68 0.80 4.62
N LYS A 32 -1.64 1.74 4.65
CA LYS A 32 -2.28 2.22 5.88
C LYS A 32 -3.09 1.11 6.59
N ARG A 33 -2.73 0.85 7.87
CA ARG A 33 -3.34 -0.17 8.75
C ARG A 33 -4.09 0.40 9.97
N ARG A 34 -3.70 1.56 10.52
CA ARG A 34 -4.23 2.08 11.81
C ARG A 34 -4.92 3.43 11.67
N GLY A 35 -6.03 3.56 12.41
CA GLY A 35 -6.98 4.68 12.41
C GLY A 35 -8.20 4.40 11.55
N LEU A 36 -9.39 4.79 12.00
CA LEU A 36 -10.56 4.84 11.11
C LEU A 36 -10.14 5.68 9.90
N PRO A 37 -10.20 5.15 8.67
CA PRO A 37 -9.99 5.98 7.50
C PRO A 37 -11.03 7.09 7.57
N THR A 38 -10.60 8.34 7.37
CA THR A 38 -11.55 9.43 7.16
C THR A 38 -12.49 9.02 6.02
N ASP A 39 -13.75 9.40 6.07
CA ASP A 39 -14.76 8.98 5.08
C ASP A 39 -14.30 9.26 3.64
N GLU A 40 -13.61 10.38 3.42
CA GLU A 40 -12.96 10.70 2.13
C GLU A 40 -11.89 9.69 1.69
N GLN A 41 -11.08 9.20 2.63
CA GLN A 41 -10.02 8.23 2.35
C GLN A 41 -10.62 6.85 2.08
N ALA A 42 -11.69 6.48 2.78
CA ALA A 42 -12.43 5.26 2.54
C ALA A 42 -13.07 5.28 1.14
N ALA A 43 -13.67 6.41 0.74
CA ALA A 43 -14.21 6.61 -0.61
C ALA A 43 -13.12 6.49 -1.68
N LYS A 44 -11.98 7.19 -1.54
CA LYS A 44 -10.83 7.08 -2.46
C LYS A 44 -10.31 5.65 -2.57
N MET A 45 -10.24 4.92 -1.45
CA MET A 45 -9.78 3.53 -1.44
C MET A 45 -10.81 2.58 -2.08
N LYS A 46 -12.11 2.85 -1.94
CA LYS A 46 -13.18 2.11 -2.62
C LYS A 46 -13.09 2.31 -4.13
N THR A 47 -12.98 3.54 -4.60
CA THR A 47 -12.80 3.87 -6.02
C THR A 47 -11.54 3.20 -6.60
N LEU A 48 -10.41 3.22 -5.88
CA LEU A 48 -9.17 2.56 -6.33
C LEU A 48 -9.30 1.04 -6.44
N LYS A 49 -10.03 0.40 -5.52
CA LYS A 49 -10.30 -1.04 -5.57
C LYS A 49 -11.21 -1.41 -6.73
N GLU A 50 -12.23 -0.60 -7.00
CA GLU A 50 -13.18 -0.81 -8.11
C GLU A 50 -12.51 -0.57 -9.47
N THR A 51 -11.59 0.40 -9.55
CA THR A 51 -10.89 0.76 -10.79
C THR A 51 -9.80 -0.24 -11.15
N SER A 52 -9.18 -0.91 -10.17
CA SER A 52 -8.06 -1.82 -10.42
C SER A 52 -8.03 -3.01 -9.47
N PRO A 53 -8.34 -4.22 -9.96
CA PRO A 53 -8.14 -5.46 -9.21
C PRO A 53 -6.68 -5.67 -8.76
N LYS A 54 -5.72 -5.18 -9.57
CA LYS A 54 -4.28 -5.22 -9.23
C LYS A 54 -3.97 -4.42 -7.98
N PHE A 55 -4.61 -3.27 -7.77
CA PHE A 55 -4.44 -2.46 -6.57
C PHE A 55 -4.97 -3.17 -5.32
N ALA A 56 -6.13 -3.83 -5.43
CA ALA A 56 -6.70 -4.61 -4.33
C ALA A 56 -5.78 -5.77 -3.93
N MET A 57 -5.27 -6.53 -4.90
CA MET A 57 -4.33 -7.62 -4.67
C MET A 57 -3.01 -7.12 -4.05
N MET A 58 -2.45 -6.02 -4.59
CA MET A 58 -1.24 -5.40 -4.05
C MET A 58 -1.41 -4.96 -2.60
N ARG A 59 -2.56 -4.38 -2.24
CA ARG A 59 -2.87 -4.01 -0.86
C ARG A 59 -2.92 -5.22 0.06
N ILE A 60 -3.58 -6.31 -0.36
CA ILE A 60 -3.64 -7.56 0.43
C ILE A 60 -2.23 -8.09 0.69
N LEU A 61 -1.40 -8.19 -0.35
CA LEU A 61 -0.02 -8.67 -0.24
C LEU A 61 0.82 -7.76 0.65
N ALA A 62 0.74 -6.44 0.50
CA ALA A 62 1.50 -5.49 1.31
C ALA A 62 1.11 -5.57 2.80
N LEU A 63 -0.19 -5.67 3.10
CA LEU A 63 -0.66 -5.80 4.49
C LEU A 63 -0.25 -7.14 5.11
N ARG A 64 -0.33 -8.26 4.35
CA ARG A 64 0.15 -9.57 4.79
C ARG A 64 1.64 -9.55 5.09
N CYS A 65 2.47 -9.00 4.19
CA CYS A 65 3.91 -8.86 4.38
C CYS A 65 4.23 -8.13 5.70
N ARG A 66 3.57 -6.99 5.93
CA ARG A 66 3.75 -6.21 7.17
C ARG A 66 3.30 -6.96 8.43
N CYS A 67 2.26 -7.79 8.33
CA CYS A 67 1.85 -8.63 9.46
C CYS A 67 2.91 -9.69 9.77
N ILE A 68 3.50 -10.31 8.74
CA ILE A 68 4.57 -11.31 8.90
C ILE A 68 5.82 -10.69 9.53
N LEU A 69 6.26 -9.53 9.03
CA LEU A 69 7.43 -8.80 9.57
C LEU A 69 7.23 -8.31 11.02
N ARG A 70 6.00 -8.27 11.53
CA ARG A 70 5.70 -7.94 12.93
C ARG A 70 5.38 -9.16 13.78
N GLY A 71 5.20 -10.31 13.15
CA GLY A 71 5.01 -11.58 13.82
C GLY A 71 6.36 -12.25 14.07
N THR A 72 6.30 -13.46 14.61
CA THR A 72 7.47 -14.31 14.86
C THR A 72 7.52 -15.54 13.95
N ASP A 73 6.55 -15.69 13.04
CA ASP A 73 6.45 -16.86 12.17
C ASP A 73 7.15 -16.65 10.81
N ALA A 74 8.40 -17.10 10.74
CA ALA A 74 9.18 -17.09 9.51
C ALA A 74 8.63 -18.03 8.41
N ARG A 75 7.82 -19.05 8.74
CA ARG A 75 7.25 -19.96 7.72
C ARG A 75 6.21 -19.25 6.86
N SER A 76 5.45 -18.35 7.47
CA SER A 76 4.50 -17.47 6.76
C SER A 76 5.17 -16.58 5.71
N LEU A 77 6.47 -16.26 5.85
CA LEU A 77 7.22 -15.44 4.88
C LEU A 77 7.41 -16.15 3.54
N GLU A 78 7.77 -17.45 3.56
CA GLU A 78 8.00 -18.20 2.33
C GLU A 78 6.70 -18.43 1.54
N ALA A 79 5.61 -18.75 2.25
CA ALA A 79 4.28 -18.83 1.64
C ALA A 79 3.89 -17.50 0.98
N TRP A 80 4.14 -16.38 1.67
CA TRP A 80 3.87 -15.06 1.14
C TRP A 80 4.73 -14.70 -0.08
N LEU A 81 6.02 -15.08 -0.10
CA LEU A 81 6.90 -14.87 -1.25
C LEU A 81 6.38 -15.57 -2.51
N ASN A 82 5.86 -16.79 -2.35
CA ASN A 82 5.31 -17.58 -3.46
C ASN A 82 3.99 -16.96 -3.98
N ASP A 83 3.09 -16.56 -3.08
CA ASP A 83 1.86 -15.85 -3.43
C ASP A 83 2.15 -14.53 -4.16
N ALA A 84 3.12 -13.77 -3.65
CA ALA A 84 3.52 -12.48 -4.19
C ALA A 84 4.18 -12.62 -5.58
N THR A 85 4.99 -13.67 -5.80
CA THR A 85 5.59 -13.98 -7.11
C THR A 85 4.51 -14.36 -8.14
N SER A 86 3.51 -15.12 -7.70
CA SER A 86 2.43 -15.66 -8.54
C SER A 86 1.29 -14.65 -8.79
N SER A 87 1.30 -13.51 -8.10
CA SER A 87 0.25 -12.48 -8.17
C SER A 87 0.08 -11.79 -9.53
N GLY A 88 0.99 -12.01 -10.49
CA GLY A 88 0.97 -11.37 -11.81
C GLY A 88 1.30 -9.87 -11.80
N ILE A 89 1.72 -9.32 -10.66
CA ILE A 89 2.12 -7.91 -10.51
C ILE A 89 3.65 -7.83 -10.65
N TYR A 90 4.13 -7.21 -11.73
CA TYR A 90 5.57 -7.09 -12.01
C TYR A 90 6.36 -6.47 -10.85
N SER A 91 5.88 -5.36 -10.28
CA SER A 91 6.52 -4.69 -9.15
C SER A 91 6.63 -5.58 -7.92
N MET A 92 5.62 -6.43 -7.68
CA MET A 92 5.64 -7.38 -6.57
C MET A 92 6.63 -8.51 -6.82
N ARG A 93 6.70 -9.03 -8.06
CA ARG A 93 7.71 -10.03 -8.45
C ARG A 93 9.14 -9.49 -8.28
N GLN A 94 9.40 -8.28 -8.75
CA GLN A 94 10.70 -7.62 -8.55
C GLN A 94 11.03 -7.48 -7.06
N PHE A 95 10.06 -7.02 -6.26
CA PHE A 95 10.22 -6.95 -4.81
C PHE A 95 10.56 -8.31 -4.19
N THR A 96 9.86 -9.38 -4.58
CA THR A 96 10.15 -10.73 -4.07
C THR A 96 11.53 -11.23 -4.49
N ASN A 97 12.03 -10.85 -5.66
CA ASN A 97 13.37 -11.25 -6.11
C ASN A 97 14.45 -10.57 -5.27
N THR A 98 14.31 -9.26 -5.02
CA THR A 98 15.20 -8.54 -4.12
C THR A 98 15.12 -9.10 -2.69
N LEU A 99 13.92 -9.36 -2.18
CA LEU A 99 13.74 -9.90 -0.84
C LEU A 99 14.33 -11.32 -0.68
N ARG A 100 14.31 -12.13 -1.76
CA ARG A 100 14.94 -13.46 -1.77
C ARG A 100 16.45 -13.40 -1.61
N HIS A 101 17.10 -12.39 -2.19
CA HIS A 101 18.54 -12.19 -2.01
C HIS A 101 18.88 -11.95 -0.53
N ASP A 102 18.05 -11.17 0.17
CA ASP A 102 18.28 -10.80 1.57
C ASP A 102 17.47 -11.69 2.55
N LEU A 103 17.00 -12.86 2.10
CA LEU A 103 16.05 -13.69 2.86
C LEU A 103 16.62 -14.13 4.22
N ALA A 104 17.91 -14.44 4.28
CA ALA A 104 18.57 -14.81 5.54
C ALA A 104 18.47 -13.67 6.56
N ALA A 105 18.81 -12.44 6.16
CA ALA A 105 18.74 -11.26 7.01
C ALA A 105 17.30 -11.00 7.49
N VAL A 106 16.31 -11.10 6.59
CA VAL A 106 14.89 -10.92 6.94
C VAL A 106 14.40 -12.01 7.89
N ARG A 107 14.84 -13.26 7.72
CA ARG A 107 14.48 -14.35 8.64
C ARG A 107 15.06 -14.10 10.03
N TYR A 108 16.32 -13.68 10.12
CA TYR A 108 16.92 -13.32 11.40
C TYR A 108 16.18 -12.16 12.06
N ASP A 109 15.81 -11.12 11.31
CA ASP A 109 15.06 -9.96 11.84
C ASP A 109 13.66 -10.33 12.40
N ILE A 110 13.05 -11.43 11.91
CA ILE A 110 11.78 -11.96 12.41
C ILE A 110 11.97 -12.84 13.65
N THR A 111 13.00 -13.70 13.65
CA THR A 111 13.21 -14.69 14.72
C THR A 111 13.90 -14.10 15.94
N GLU A 112 14.75 -13.11 15.71
CA GLU A 112 15.67 -12.57 16.68
C GLU A 112 15.09 -11.33 17.37
N ARG A 113 15.44 -11.12 18.64
CA ARG A 113 14.88 -9.99 19.41
C ARG A 113 15.62 -8.67 19.18
N TRP A 114 16.85 -8.73 18.65
CA TRP A 114 17.66 -7.54 18.40
C TRP A 114 17.51 -7.11 16.94
N SER A 115 17.37 -5.80 16.72
CA SER A 115 17.27 -5.20 15.38
C SER A 115 18.33 -4.11 15.22
N ASN A 116 18.86 -3.96 14.01
CA ASN A 116 19.83 -2.90 13.69
C ASN A 116 19.20 -1.50 13.59
N GLY A 117 17.88 -1.36 13.79
CA GLY A 117 17.16 -0.11 13.57
C GLY A 117 17.64 1.06 14.47
N GLN A 118 18.05 0.79 15.70
CA GLN A 118 18.57 1.83 16.60
C GLN A 118 19.93 2.36 16.11
N THR A 119 20.84 1.47 15.75
CA THR A 119 22.16 1.80 15.17
C THR A 119 22.00 2.58 13.86
N GLU A 120 21.16 2.10 12.95
CA GLU A 120 20.87 2.79 11.69
C GLU A 120 20.26 4.18 11.91
N GLY A 121 19.38 4.31 12.91
CA GLY A 121 18.79 5.60 13.29
C GLY A 121 19.84 6.61 13.74
N GLN A 122 20.79 6.20 14.58
CA GLN A 122 21.89 7.08 15.01
C GLN A 122 22.80 7.46 13.85
N ILE A 123 23.16 6.50 12.99
CA ILE A 123 23.98 6.76 11.80
C ILE A 123 23.26 7.73 10.85
N ASN A 124 21.96 7.57 10.64
CA ASN A 124 21.18 8.45 9.77
C ASN A 124 21.07 9.87 10.34
N ARG A 125 20.89 10.00 11.67
CA ARG A 125 20.92 11.31 12.34
C ARG A 125 22.26 12.02 12.13
N LEU A 126 23.36 11.30 12.31
CA LEU A 126 24.70 11.83 12.10
C LEU A 126 24.92 12.27 10.63
N LYS A 127 24.49 11.43 9.67
CA LYS A 127 24.54 11.76 8.23
C LYS A 127 23.70 12.99 7.89
N ALA A 128 22.54 13.17 8.52
CA ALA A 128 21.69 14.33 8.31
C ALA A 128 22.34 15.62 8.83
N LEU A 129 22.90 15.59 10.04
CA LEU A 129 23.64 16.72 10.60
C LEU A 129 24.81 17.14 9.70
N LYS A 130 25.58 16.17 9.20
CA LYS A 130 26.70 16.43 8.27
C LYS A 130 26.26 17.09 6.97
N ARG A 131 25.06 16.80 6.44
CA ARG A 131 24.55 17.38 5.20
C ARG A 131 23.97 18.79 5.37
N ALA A 132 23.64 19.16 6.61
CA ALA A 132 23.09 20.48 6.94
C ALA A 132 24.19 21.51 7.26
N MET A 133 25.45 21.07 7.35
CA MET A 133 26.65 21.90 7.44
C MET A 133 27.29 22.03 6.07
#